data_AF-A0A2P2KIR8-F1
#
_entry.id   AF-A0A2P2KIR8-F1
#
_cell.length_a   1.000
_cell.length_b   1.000
_cell.length_c   1.000
_cell.angle_alpha   90.00
_cell.angle_beta   90.00
_cell.angle_gamma   90.00
#
_symmetry.space_group_name_H-M   'P 1'
#
loop_
_entity.id
_entity.type
_entity.pdbx_description
1 polymer ?
#
loop_
_entity_poly.entity_id
_entity_poly.type
_entity_poly.pdbx_seq_one_letter_code
_entity_poly.pdbx_strand_id
1 'polypeptide(L)'
;MEGMEESRKKRKSESVPVLPWMRSPVDVSLVEECPLELLPCLDPRLNVALQNMGFSLLFPVQVAVWQETVGPGSFERDLCISSPTGTGKTLAYALPIVQMLSSKAVRCLRALVVLPTRDLALQVLF
;
A
#
# COMPACT_ATOMS: atom_id res chain seq x y z
N MET A 1 -9.43 -15.13 52.61
CA MET A 1 -10.07 -14.75 51.33
C MET A 1 -9.15 -13.71 50.71
N GLU A 2 -8.01 -14.11 50.10
CA GLU A 2 -7.95 -14.70 48.74
C GLU A 2 -8.92 -13.96 47.83
N GLY A 3 -8.54 -13.20 46.81
CA GLY A 3 -7.32 -13.16 46.01
C GLY A 3 -7.81 -12.80 44.60
N MET A 4 -7.37 -11.67 44.05
CA MET A 4 -7.62 -11.35 42.63
C MET A 4 -6.58 -10.33 42.14
N GLU A 5 -5.32 -10.75 42.17
CA GLU A 5 -4.25 -10.09 41.42
C GLU A 5 -4.05 -10.90 40.14
N GLU A 6 -4.88 -10.62 39.14
CA GLU A 6 -4.89 -11.35 37.89
C GLU A 6 -3.76 -10.83 36.97
N SER A 7 -2.61 -11.48 37.19
CA SER A 7 -1.45 -11.64 36.31
C SER A 7 -1.59 -11.10 34.88
N ARG A 8 -0.95 -9.96 34.64
CA ARG A 8 -0.53 -9.47 33.30
C ARG A 8 0.44 -10.49 32.68
N LYS A 9 -0.09 -11.48 31.96
CA LYS A 9 0.71 -12.46 31.21
C LYS A 9 1.51 -11.74 30.11
N LYS A 10 2.78 -11.42 30.40
CA LYS A 10 3.79 -11.08 29.40
C LYS A 10 3.87 -12.24 28.40
N ARG A 11 3.39 -12.05 27.17
CA ARG A 11 3.61 -12.99 26.07
C ARG A 11 5.12 -13.07 25.84
N LYS A 12 5.76 -14.18 26.24
CA LYS A 12 7.12 -14.51 25.81
C LYS A 12 7.10 -14.63 24.29
N SER A 13 7.73 -13.70 23.59
CA SER A 13 7.94 -13.80 22.14
C SER A 13 9.02 -14.85 21.91
N GLU A 14 8.63 -16.06 21.52
CA GLU A 14 9.55 -16.97 20.84
C GLU A 14 10.11 -16.22 19.61
N SER A 15 11.43 -16.06 19.56
CA SER A 15 12.10 -15.34 18.47
C SER A 15 12.06 -16.19 17.22
N VAL A 16 10.95 -16.13 16.49
CA VAL A 16 10.88 -16.67 15.14
C VAL A 16 12.01 -15.99 14.33
N PRO A 17 12.86 -16.76 13.63
CA PRO A 17 13.93 -16.18 12.82
C PRO A 17 13.29 -15.42 11.65
N VAL A 18 13.05 -14.13 11.86
CA VAL A 18 12.56 -13.20 10.85
C VAL A 18 13.72 -12.37 10.31
N LEU A 19 13.65 -12.05 9.02
CA LEU A 19 14.63 -11.20 8.37
C LEU A 19 14.69 -9.83 9.07
N PRO A 20 15.85 -9.16 9.13
CA PRO A 20 16.00 -7.91 9.87
C PRO A 20 14.94 -6.84 9.54
N TRP A 21 14.58 -6.72 8.26
CA TRP A 21 13.57 -5.78 7.77
C TRP A 21 12.12 -6.18 8.12
N MET A 22 11.87 -7.45 8.45
CA MET A 22 10.57 -7.95 8.93
C MET A 22 10.36 -7.74 10.43
N ARG A 23 11.40 -7.32 11.18
CA ARG A 23 11.34 -7.21 12.65
C ARG A 23 10.50 -6.04 13.14
N SER A 24 10.32 -5.02 12.31
CA SER A 24 9.59 -3.81 12.65
C SER A 24 8.66 -3.41 11.49
N PRO A 25 7.62 -4.22 11.21
CA PRO A 25 6.66 -3.87 10.17
C PRO A 25 5.87 -2.62 10.58
N VAL A 26 5.56 -1.78 9.60
CA VAL A 26 4.59 -0.69 9.79
C VAL A 26 3.20 -1.31 9.75
N ASP A 27 2.46 -1.21 10.85
CA ASP A 27 1.08 -1.67 10.92
C ASP A 27 0.15 -0.60 10.36
N VAL A 28 -0.45 -0.90 9.21
CA VAL A 28 -1.37 -0.01 8.48
C VAL A 28 -2.83 -0.16 8.96
N SER A 29 -3.11 -1.00 9.95
CA SER A 29 -4.46 -1.12 10.54
C SER A 29 -4.96 0.17 11.21
N LEU A 30 -4.04 1.10 11.51
CA LEU A 30 -4.33 2.42 12.05
C LEU A 30 -4.61 3.47 10.98
N VAL A 31 -4.35 3.16 9.70
CA VAL A 31 -4.63 4.07 8.59
C VAL A 31 -6.10 3.91 8.22
N GLU A 32 -6.88 4.97 8.40
CA GLU A 32 -8.28 4.99 7.96
C GLU A 32 -8.37 5.11 6.44
N GLU A 33 -9.54 4.73 5.90
CA GLU A 33 -9.85 4.98 4.50
C GLU A 33 -9.78 6.47 4.20
N CYS A 34 -9.14 6.84 3.08
CA CYS A 34 -8.89 8.23 2.73
C CYS A 34 -9.72 8.64 1.51
N PRO A 35 -10.54 9.71 1.59
CA PRO A 35 -11.17 10.30 0.42
C PRO A 35 -10.12 10.68 -0.63
N LEU A 36 -10.38 10.36 -1.89
CA LEU A 36 -9.42 10.61 -2.97
C LEU A 36 -9.00 12.09 -3.07
N GLU A 37 -9.92 13.00 -2.77
CA GLU A 37 -9.71 14.46 -2.81
C GLU A 37 -8.68 14.95 -1.79
N LEU A 38 -8.48 14.20 -0.70
CA LEU A 38 -7.53 14.54 0.36
C LEU A 38 -6.16 13.91 0.14
N LEU A 39 -5.98 13.15 -0.95
CA LEU A 39 -4.71 12.49 -1.23
C LEU A 39 -3.66 13.53 -1.65
N PRO A 40 -2.57 13.72 -0.87
CA PRO A 40 -1.59 14.75 -1.17
C PRO A 40 -0.81 14.42 -2.43
N CYS A 41 -0.38 15.45 -3.16
CA CYS A 41 0.52 15.32 -4.32
C CYS A 41 -0.05 14.52 -5.51
N LEU A 42 -1.36 14.27 -5.56
CA LEU A 42 -2.03 13.59 -6.68
C LEU A 42 -2.16 14.52 -7.90
N ASP A 43 -1.81 14.03 -9.10
CA ASP A 43 -1.99 14.81 -10.34
C ASP A 43 -3.50 15.03 -10.61
N PRO A 44 -3.94 16.25 -10.92
CA PRO A 44 -5.36 16.53 -11.18
C PRO A 44 -5.98 15.67 -12.29
N ARG A 45 -5.20 15.32 -13.32
CA ARG A 45 -5.66 14.46 -14.42
C ARG A 45 -5.92 13.04 -13.92
N LEU A 46 -5.09 12.56 -13.01
CA LEU A 46 -5.24 11.25 -12.40
C LEU A 46 -6.42 11.22 -11.44
N ASN A 47 -6.64 12.30 -10.68
CA ASN A 47 -7.83 12.46 -9.84
C ASN A 47 -9.13 12.34 -10.66
N VAL A 48 -9.26 13.12 -11.74
CA VAL A 48 -10.42 13.06 -12.64
C VAL A 48 -10.60 11.65 -13.24
N ALA A 49 -9.51 11.01 -13.66
CA ALA A 49 -9.58 9.65 -14.22
C ALA A 49 -10.09 8.63 -13.19
N LEU A 50 -9.61 8.69 -11.95
CA LEU A 50 -10.03 7.80 -10.87
C LEU A 50 -11.49 8.03 -10.48
N GLN A 51 -11.94 9.29 -10.40
CA GLN A 51 -13.35 9.62 -10.16
C GLN A 51 -14.25 9.06 -11.26
N ASN A 52 -13.85 9.19 -12.53
CA ASN A 52 -14.59 8.64 -13.67
C ASN A 52 -14.65 7.10 -13.66
N MET A 53 -13.65 6.44 -13.07
CA MET A 53 -13.64 5.00 -12.83
C MET A 53 -14.44 4.57 -11.59
N GLY A 54 -15.01 5.53 -10.85
CA GLY A 54 -15.81 5.27 -9.65
C GLY A 54 -15.01 5.14 -8.35
N PHE A 55 -13.72 5.52 -8.34
CA PHE A 55 -12.92 5.56 -7.12
C PHE A 55 -13.14 6.88 -6.38
N SER A 56 -13.87 6.84 -5.27
CA SER A 56 -14.07 7.98 -4.36
C SER A 56 -13.25 7.86 -3.07
N LEU A 57 -12.94 6.62 -2.66
CA LEU A 57 -12.32 6.29 -1.39
C LEU A 57 -11.19 5.29 -1.59
N LEU A 58 -10.05 5.53 -0.93
CA LEU A 58 -8.88 4.67 -0.99
C LEU A 58 -8.75 3.81 0.27
N PHE A 59 -8.42 2.54 0.06
CA PHE A 59 -8.20 1.59 1.15
C PHE A 59 -6.91 1.89 1.92
N PRO A 60 -6.81 1.48 3.20
CA PRO A 60 -5.64 1.75 4.05
C PRO A 60 -4.30 1.38 3.41
N VAL A 61 -4.24 0.22 2.73
CA VAL A 61 -3.02 -0.23 2.04
C VAL A 61 -2.64 0.68 0.87
N GLN A 62 -3.61 1.24 0.15
CA GLN A 62 -3.35 2.15 -0.97
C GLN A 62 -2.79 3.48 -0.46
N VAL A 63 -3.38 4.00 0.63
CA VAL A 63 -2.94 5.22 1.30
C VAL A 63 -1.53 5.05 1.87
N ALA A 64 -1.28 3.94 2.57
CA ALA A 64 0.04 3.66 3.13
C ALA A 64 1.11 3.59 2.04
N VAL A 65 0.87 2.86 0.95
CA VAL A 65 1.82 2.79 -0.17
C VAL A 65 2.03 4.16 -0.80
N TRP A 66 0.96 4.96 -0.94
CA TRP A 66 1.06 6.31 -1.48
C TRP A 66 1.95 7.21 -0.62
N GLN A 67 1.76 7.21 0.70
CA GLN A 67 2.60 8.00 1.62
C GLN A 67 4.08 7.63 1.51
N GLU A 68 4.37 6.34 1.36
CA GLU A 68 5.75 5.85 1.34
C GLU A 68 6.46 6.03 -0.01
N THR A 69 5.71 6.31 -1.08
CA THR A 69 6.24 6.41 -2.46
C THR A 69 6.13 7.81 -3.07
N VAL A 70 4.99 8.48 -2.93
CA VAL A 70 4.70 9.77 -3.57
C VAL A 70 4.44 10.87 -2.55
N GLY A 71 3.87 10.52 -1.40
CA GLY A 71 3.42 11.47 -0.38
C GLY A 71 4.54 12.31 0.24
N PRO A 72 4.18 13.30 1.07
CA PRO A 72 5.13 14.16 1.76
C PRO A 72 6.04 13.31 2.67
N GLY A 73 7.34 13.33 2.39
CA GLY A 73 8.31 12.48 3.08
C GLY A 73 8.54 11.12 2.41
N SER A 74 8.20 10.98 1.14
CA SER A 74 8.57 9.80 0.36
C SER A 74 10.09 9.60 0.34
N PHE A 75 10.50 8.34 0.40
CA PHE A 75 11.90 7.93 0.33
C PHE A 75 12.05 6.87 -0.76
N GLU A 76 13.12 6.95 -1.55
CA GLU A 76 13.49 5.88 -2.49
C GLU A 76 13.91 4.65 -1.70
N ARG A 77 12.98 3.71 -1.53
CA ARG A 77 13.22 2.46 -0.81
C ARG A 77 12.28 1.36 -1.30
N ASP A 78 12.69 0.13 -1.04
CA ASP A 78 11.88 -1.05 -1.33
C ASP A 78 10.79 -1.21 -0.28
N LEU A 79 9.58 -1.56 -0.73
CA LEU A 79 8.43 -1.80 0.14
C LEU A 79 8.01 -3.26 0.06
N CYS A 80 7.90 -3.91 1.22
CA CYS A 80 7.26 -5.22 1.34
C CYS A 80 5.88 -5.02 1.96
N ILE A 81 4.83 -5.36 1.22
CA ILE A 81 3.44 -5.10 1.60
C ILE A 81 2.71 -6.43 1.77
N SER A 82 2.06 -6.61 2.91
CA SER A 82 1.16 -7.74 3.17
C SER A 82 -0.22 -7.21 3.51
N SER A 83 -1.23 -7.63 2.74
CA SER A 83 -2.63 -7.21 2.94
C SER A 83 -3.60 -8.29 2.45
N PRO A 84 -4.78 -8.48 3.08
CA PRO A 84 -5.78 -9.46 2.66
C PRO A 84 -6.22 -9.32 1.19
N THR A 85 -6.72 -10.40 0.59
CA THR A 85 -7.36 -10.36 -0.74
C THR A 85 -8.59 -9.45 -0.72
N GLY A 86 -8.84 -8.74 -1.82
CA GLY A 86 -9.97 -7.80 -1.91
C GLY A 86 -9.68 -6.37 -1.41
N THR A 87 -8.53 -6.10 -0.78
CA THR A 87 -8.17 -4.75 -0.28
C THR A 87 -7.57 -3.83 -1.35
N GLY A 88 -7.81 -4.09 -2.64
CA GLY A 88 -7.34 -3.22 -3.73
C GLY A 88 -5.81 -3.10 -3.90
N LYS A 89 -5.05 -4.17 -3.63
CA LYS A 89 -3.58 -4.20 -3.81
C LYS A 89 -3.11 -3.81 -5.21
N THR A 90 -3.90 -4.11 -6.24
CA THR A 90 -3.62 -3.72 -7.63
C THR A 90 -3.45 -2.21 -7.77
N LEU A 91 -4.42 -1.45 -7.26
CA LEU A 91 -4.36 0.01 -7.29
C LEU A 91 -3.24 0.54 -6.38
N ALA A 92 -2.93 -0.15 -5.28
CA ALA A 92 -1.89 0.27 -4.35
C ALA A 92 -0.51 0.41 -5.00
N TYR A 93 -0.14 -0.49 -5.93
CA TYR A 93 1.10 -0.32 -6.71
C TYR A 93 0.88 0.44 -8.03
N ALA A 94 -0.27 0.29 -8.69
CA ALA A 94 -0.49 0.90 -10.01
C ALA A 94 -0.59 2.42 -9.94
N LEU A 95 -1.26 2.95 -8.91
CA LEU A 95 -1.50 4.38 -8.73
C LEU A 95 -0.19 5.19 -8.62
N PRO A 96 0.76 4.87 -7.71
CA PRO A 96 2.02 5.60 -7.63
C PRO A 96 2.89 5.41 -8.89
N ILE A 97 2.87 4.24 -9.53
CA ILE A 97 3.57 4.02 -10.80
C ILE A 97 3.03 4.99 -11.87
N VAL A 98 1.72 5.04 -12.09
CA VAL A 98 1.12 5.93 -13.10
C VAL A 98 1.41 7.40 -12.78
N GLN A 99 1.32 7.81 -11.51
CA GLN A 99 1.67 9.16 -11.06
C GLN A 99 3.13 9.52 -11.41
N MET A 100 4.08 8.63 -11.14
CA MET A 100 5.49 8.87 -11.48
C MET A 100 5.73 8.88 -13.00
N LEU A 101 5.01 8.04 -13.74
CA LEU A 101 5.13 7.96 -15.20
C LEU A 101 4.51 9.17 -15.92
N SER A 102 3.46 9.79 -15.37
CA SER A 102 2.70 10.89 -15.98
C SER A 102 3.50 12.19 -16.18
N SER A 103 4.62 12.34 -15.47
CA SER A 103 5.47 13.53 -15.48
C SER A 103 6.33 13.69 -16.75
N LYS A 104 6.69 12.59 -17.42
CA LYS A 104 7.59 12.58 -18.58
C LYS A 104 7.15 11.56 -19.61
N ALA A 105 6.98 11.97 -20.87
CA ALA A 105 6.76 11.05 -21.97
C ALA A 105 8.11 10.58 -22.53
N VAL A 106 8.55 9.39 -22.14
CA VAL A 106 9.77 8.75 -22.67
C VAL A 106 9.39 7.45 -23.37
N ARG A 107 9.94 7.21 -24.57
CA ARG A 107 9.69 6.00 -25.35
C ARG A 107 10.63 4.86 -24.95
N CYS A 108 10.59 4.46 -23.67
CA CYS A 108 11.33 3.31 -23.16
C CYS A 108 10.52 2.58 -22.07
N LEU A 109 10.92 1.35 -21.72
CA LEU A 109 10.34 0.61 -20.60
C LEU A 109 10.70 1.31 -19.28
N ARG A 110 9.68 1.67 -18.48
CA ARG A 110 9.86 2.43 -17.22
C ARG A 110 9.29 1.75 -15.97
N ALA A 111 8.47 0.71 -16.13
CA ALA A 111 7.91 -0.07 -15.04
C ALA A 111 7.68 -1.52 -15.50
N LEU A 112 7.93 -2.47 -14.62
CA LEU A 112 7.67 -3.90 -14.83
C LEU A 112 6.90 -4.44 -13.63
N VAL A 113 5.71 -5.00 -13.88
CA VAL A 113 4.93 -5.71 -12.86
C VAL A 113 4.97 -7.19 -13.18
N VAL A 114 5.47 -7.99 -12.25
CA VAL A 114 5.59 -9.44 -12.41
C VAL A 114 4.48 -10.10 -11.62
N LEU A 115 3.71 -10.97 -12.27
CA LEU A 115 2.60 -11.70 -11.69
C LEU A 115 2.83 -13.21 -11.85
N PRO A 116 2.39 -14.04 -10.89
CA PRO A 116 2.69 -15.47 -10.86
C PRO A 116 2.01 -16.28 -11.97
N THR A 117 0.87 -15.81 -12.49
CA THR A 117 0.08 -16.55 -13.50
C THR A 117 -0.43 -15.62 -14.60
N ARG A 118 -0.69 -16.22 -15.77
CA ARG A 118 -1.24 -15.51 -16.92
C ARG A 118 -2.64 -14.96 -16.63
N ASP A 119 -3.50 -15.72 -15.96
CA ASP A 119 -4.87 -15.29 -15.65
C ASP A 119 -4.88 -14.05 -14.76
N LEU A 120 -3.98 -14.00 -13.77
CA LEU A 120 -3.84 -12.81 -12.93
C LEU A 120 -3.27 -11.62 -13.71
N ALA A 121 -2.37 -11.87 -14.65
CA ALA A 121 -1.87 -10.82 -15.54
C ALA A 121 -2.99 -10.22 -16.41
N LEU A 122 -3.90 -11.05 -16.92
CA LEU A 122 -5.06 -10.58 -17.67
C LEU A 122 -5.99 -9.74 -16.78
N GLN A 123 -6.23 -10.14 -15.53
CA GLN A 123 -7.07 -9.37 -14.60
C GLN A 123 -6.51 -7.99 -14.25
N VAL A 124 -5.18 -7.81 -14.30
CA VAL A 124 -4.54 -6.52 -14.02
C VAL A 124 -4.43 -5.65 -15.28
N LEU A 125 -4.35 -6.26 -16.46
CA LEU A 125 -4.17 -5.57 -17.74
C LEU A 125 -5.50 -5.01 -18.29
N PHE A 126 -6.62 -5.66 -18.01
CA PHE A 126 -7.97 -5.34 -18.49
C PHE A 126 -8.86 -4.81 -17.38
#